data_AF-I3M9S8-F1
#
_entry.id   AF-I3M9S8-F1
#
_cell.length_a   1.000
_cell.length_b   1.000
_cell.length_c   1.000
_cell.angle_alpha   90.00
_cell.angle_beta   90.00
_cell.angle_gamma   90.00
#
_symmetry.space_group_name_H-M   'P 1'
#
loop_
_entity.id
_entity.type
_entity.pdbx_description
1 polymer ?
#
loop_
_entity_poly.entity_id
_entity_poly.type
_entity_poly.pdbx_seq_one_letter_code
_entity_poly.pdbx_strand_id
1 'polypeptide(L)'
;MAGVLSWAGRSLWGWMPYACRSFSMGVPRLTVRIRLTLPPPKVVDRWNEKRALFGVYDNIGILGNFEKHPKQLIKGPIWLRGWKGNELQRCIRKKKMVGNRMFFDDLHNLNKRISYLYKHFNRHGKYR
;
A
#
# COMPACT_ATOMS: atom_id res chain seq x y z
N MET A 1 63.73 49.79 -47.14
CA MET A 1 63.94 48.35 -46.90
C MET A 1 62.64 47.79 -46.32
N ALA A 2 62.20 46.65 -46.87
CA ALA A 2 60.98 45.88 -46.62
C ALA A 2 60.64 45.69 -45.12
N GLY A 3 59.44 45.33 -44.66
CA GLY A 3 58.27 44.70 -45.26
C GLY A 3 57.37 44.18 -44.13
N VAL A 4 56.13 43.84 -44.46
CA VAL A 4 54.97 43.52 -43.60
C VAL A 4 55.03 42.06 -43.05
N LEU A 5 54.10 41.76 -42.12
CA LEU A 5 53.63 40.47 -41.57
C LEU A 5 54.33 40.00 -40.29
N SER A 6 53.71 39.28 -39.35
CA SER A 6 52.33 38.99 -38.95
C SER A 6 52.46 38.08 -37.72
N TRP A 7 51.51 38.17 -36.80
CA TRP A 7 51.03 37.15 -35.86
C TRP A 7 52.01 36.08 -35.34
N ALA A 8 52.20 36.05 -34.01
CA ALA A 8 51.93 34.88 -33.15
C ALA A 8 52.70 35.02 -31.83
N GLY A 9 52.05 34.77 -30.69
CA GLY A 9 52.82 34.35 -29.52
C GLY A 9 52.26 34.65 -28.14
N ARG A 10 51.17 33.96 -27.78
CA ARG A 10 50.93 33.48 -26.41
C ARG A 10 50.62 34.52 -25.33
N SER A 11 49.52 35.24 -25.52
CA SER A 11 48.65 35.61 -24.40
C SER A 11 47.89 34.37 -23.90
N LEU A 12 48.44 33.53 -23.00
CA LEU A 12 47.66 32.34 -22.58
C LEU A 12 48.08 31.63 -21.28
N TRP A 13 48.64 32.30 -20.25
CA TRP A 13 48.95 31.61 -18.98
C TRP A 13 48.70 32.41 -17.69
N GLY A 14 47.88 33.46 -17.73
CA GLY A 14 47.58 34.27 -16.52
C GLY A 14 46.20 34.06 -15.91
N TRP A 15 45.27 33.39 -16.62
CA TRP A 15 43.84 33.37 -16.28
C TRP A 15 43.30 31.94 -16.35
N MET A 16 43.97 31.01 -15.67
CA MET A 16 43.27 29.84 -15.15
C MET A 16 42.78 30.26 -13.76
N PRO A 17 41.50 30.67 -13.58
CA PRO A 17 40.93 30.48 -12.26
C PRO A 17 41.14 29.01 -11.95
N TYR A 18 41.56 28.69 -10.73
CA TYR A 18 41.44 27.35 -10.19
C TYR A 18 39.96 26.96 -10.27
N ALA A 19 39.54 26.50 -11.45
CA ALA A 19 38.32 25.76 -11.66
C ALA A 19 38.57 24.34 -11.17
N CYS A 20 39.10 24.21 -9.95
CA CYS A 20 38.59 23.23 -9.03
C CYS A 20 37.13 23.63 -8.80
N ARG A 21 36.28 23.32 -9.79
CA ARG A 21 34.88 23.07 -9.52
C ARG A 21 34.92 22.08 -8.38
N SER A 22 34.56 22.52 -7.19
CA SER A 22 34.07 21.59 -6.19
C SER A 22 32.97 20.86 -6.95
N PHE A 23 33.22 19.62 -7.36
CA PHE A 23 32.15 18.72 -7.72
C PHE A 23 31.40 18.44 -6.41
N SER A 24 30.77 19.46 -5.83
CA SER A 24 29.48 19.25 -5.20
C SER A 24 28.59 18.89 -6.38
N MET A 25 28.67 17.63 -6.82
CA MET A 25 27.56 16.93 -7.41
C MET A 25 26.44 17.20 -6.43
N GLY A 26 25.64 18.22 -6.74
CA GLY A 26 24.52 18.61 -5.91
C GLY A 26 23.67 17.37 -5.83
N VAL A 27 23.78 16.65 -4.72
CA VAL A 27 22.92 15.51 -4.44
C VAL A 27 21.55 16.14 -4.45
N PRO A 28 20.73 15.94 -5.50
CA PRO A 28 19.48 16.65 -5.63
C PRO A 28 18.62 16.09 -4.53
N ARG A 29 18.47 16.84 -3.43
CA ARG A 29 17.50 16.65 -2.35
C ARG A 29 16.94 15.22 -2.31
N LEU A 30 17.80 14.25 -1.99
CA LEU A 30 17.43 12.91 -1.52
C LEU A 30 16.83 13.01 -0.10
N THR A 31 16.25 14.17 0.25
CA THR A 31 16.17 14.68 1.62
C THR A 31 14.81 14.49 2.27
N VAL A 32 13.84 13.80 1.65
CA VAL A 32 12.52 13.61 2.31
C VAL A 32 11.89 12.21 2.17
N ARG A 33 12.11 11.47 1.07
CA ARG A 33 11.33 10.22 0.81
C ARG A 33 12.04 8.90 1.13
N ILE A 34 13.34 8.90 1.37
CA ILE A 34 14.11 7.66 1.62
C ILE A 34 14.80 7.81 2.97
N ARG A 35 14.60 6.84 3.87
CA ARG A 35 15.33 6.81 5.14
C ARG A 35 16.79 6.48 4.86
N LEU A 36 17.69 7.35 5.32
CA LEU A 36 19.14 7.17 5.16
C LEU A 36 19.72 6.15 6.16
N THR A 37 18.99 5.85 7.24
CA THR A 37 19.38 4.89 8.27
C THR A 37 18.61 3.59 8.11
N LEU A 38 19.27 2.47 8.39
CA LEU A 38 18.61 1.17 8.51
C LEU A 38 17.55 1.23 9.62
N PRO A 39 16.36 0.63 9.42
CA PRO A 39 15.40 0.48 10.50
C PRO A 39 16.00 -0.42 11.59
N PRO A 40 15.59 -0.24 12.85
CA PRO A 40 16.03 -1.11 13.93
C PRO A 40 15.59 -2.56 13.67
N PRO A 41 16.35 -3.56 14.14
CA PRO A 41 15.98 -4.95 13.99
C PRO A 41 14.64 -5.21 14.69
N LYS A 42 13.68 -5.77 13.95
CA LYS A 42 12.38 -6.14 14.50
C LYS A 42 12.47 -7.51 15.16
N VAL A 43 12.72 -7.53 16.46
CA VAL A 43 12.64 -8.76 17.26
C VAL A 43 11.19 -9.21 17.30
N VAL A 44 10.93 -10.46 16.94
CA VAL A 44 9.59 -11.03 16.93
C VAL A 44 9.62 -12.39 17.63
N ASP A 45 8.93 -12.48 18.77
CA ASP A 45 8.74 -13.75 19.46
C ASP A 45 7.87 -14.71 18.64
N ARG A 46 8.42 -15.89 18.35
CA ARG A 46 7.75 -16.95 17.58
C ARG A 46 6.83 -17.81 18.45
N TRP A 47 7.05 -17.83 19.76
CA TRP A 47 6.34 -18.66 20.72
C TRP A 47 5.39 -17.88 21.63
N ASN A 48 4.89 -16.74 21.13
CA ASN A 48 3.85 -16.02 21.85
C ASN A 48 2.58 -16.89 21.95
N GLU A 49 1.77 -16.66 22.99
CA GLU A 49 0.55 -17.42 23.26
C GLU A 49 -0.39 -17.48 22.04
N LYS A 50 -0.57 -16.36 21.34
CA LYS A 50 -1.44 -16.27 20.16
C LYS A 50 -0.98 -17.16 19.00
N ARG A 51 0.33 -17.34 18.80
CA ARG A 51 0.89 -18.19 17.74
C ARG A 51 0.95 -19.65 18.20
N ALA A 52 1.34 -19.88 19.45
CA ALA A 52 1.40 -21.21 20.03
C ALA A 52 0.01 -21.88 20.03
N LEU A 53 -1.05 -21.12 20.32
CA LEU A 53 -2.42 -21.62 20.39
C LEU A 53 -3.24 -21.35 19.11
N PHE A 54 -2.62 -20.93 18.01
CA PHE A 54 -3.35 -20.66 16.77
C PHE A 54 -3.88 -21.96 16.14
N GLY A 55 -5.18 -22.02 15.84
CA GLY A 55 -5.81 -23.14 15.13
C GLY A 55 -6.21 -24.35 15.99
N VAL A 56 -5.99 -24.31 17.31
CA VAL A 56 -6.24 -25.43 18.24
C VAL A 56 -7.66 -26.01 18.13
N TYR A 57 -8.68 -25.15 17.95
CA TYR A 57 -10.10 -25.55 17.95
C TYR A 57 -10.77 -25.55 16.57
N ASP A 58 -9.99 -25.57 15.47
CA ASP A 58 -10.54 -25.48 14.12
C ASP A 58 -11.36 -26.72 13.71
N ASN A 59 -10.99 -27.90 14.22
CA ASN A 59 -11.64 -29.18 13.92
C ASN A 59 -12.68 -29.60 14.97
N ILE A 60 -13.15 -28.67 15.82
CA ILE A 60 -14.09 -28.96 16.91
C ILE A 60 -15.39 -29.64 16.43
N GLY A 61 -15.81 -29.41 15.19
CA GLY A 61 -16.98 -30.07 14.62
C GLY A 61 -16.76 -31.58 14.45
N ILE A 62 -15.65 -31.97 13.83
CA ILE A 62 -15.36 -33.38 13.50
C ILE A 62 -15.05 -34.17 14.78
N LEU A 63 -14.27 -33.59 15.69
CA LEU A 63 -13.83 -34.26 16.92
C LEU A 63 -14.81 -34.09 18.10
N GLY A 64 -15.75 -33.15 18.00
CA GLY A 64 -16.71 -32.81 19.05
C GLY A 64 -18.15 -33.11 18.65
N ASN A 65 -18.40 -34.25 17.99
CA ASN A 65 -19.74 -34.75 17.65
C ASN A 65 -20.64 -33.73 16.91
N PHE A 66 -20.04 -32.82 16.15
CA PHE A 66 -20.71 -31.73 15.43
C PHE A 66 -21.58 -30.80 16.29
N GLU A 67 -21.33 -30.68 17.60
CA GLU A 67 -22.07 -29.77 18.48
C GLU A 67 -21.98 -28.30 18.04
N LYS A 68 -20.81 -27.88 17.53
CA LYS A 68 -20.56 -26.53 17.04
C LYS A 68 -19.85 -26.54 15.70
N HIS A 69 -20.23 -25.60 14.84
CA HIS A 69 -19.57 -25.41 13.54
C HIS A 69 -18.45 -24.36 13.65
N PRO A 70 -17.23 -24.57 13.10
CA PRO A 70 -16.09 -23.66 13.23
C PRO A 70 -16.37 -22.20 12.84
N LYS A 71 -17.26 -21.97 11.86
CA LYS A 71 -17.79 -20.64 11.49
C LYS A 71 -18.30 -19.78 12.67
N GLN A 72 -18.75 -20.41 13.76
CA GLN A 72 -19.24 -19.72 14.96
C GLN A 72 -18.10 -19.21 15.84
N LEU A 73 -16.90 -19.80 15.75
CA LEU A 73 -15.71 -19.38 16.50
C LEU A 73 -15.07 -18.11 15.91
N ILE A 74 -15.33 -17.82 14.63
CA ILE A 74 -14.76 -16.67 13.93
C ILE A 74 -15.28 -15.36 14.55
N LYS A 75 -14.35 -14.56 15.07
CA LYS A 75 -14.62 -13.19 15.54
C LYS A 75 -14.51 -12.21 14.37
N GLY A 76 -15.45 -11.26 14.30
CA GLY A 76 -15.48 -10.25 13.25
C GLY A 76 -16.87 -9.65 13.03
N PRO A 77 -17.04 -8.84 11.97
CA PRO A 77 -18.32 -8.24 11.63
C PRO A 77 -19.41 -9.29 11.43
N ILE A 78 -20.57 -9.07 12.04
CA ILE A 78 -21.67 -10.07 12.03
C ILE A 78 -22.14 -10.41 10.62
N TRP A 79 -22.05 -9.45 9.69
CA TRP A 79 -22.41 -9.65 8.29
C TRP A 79 -21.37 -10.43 7.47
N LEU A 80 -20.22 -10.81 8.04
CA LEU A 80 -19.16 -11.59 7.37
C LEU A 80 -18.86 -12.94 8.02
N ARG A 81 -19.37 -13.22 9.22
CA ARG A 81 -19.08 -14.49 9.92
C ARG A 81 -19.58 -15.67 9.10
N GLY A 82 -18.67 -16.57 8.73
CA GLY A 82 -18.99 -17.78 7.95
C GLY A 82 -19.48 -17.51 6.53
N TRP A 83 -19.18 -16.35 5.94
CA TRP A 83 -19.65 -15.99 4.60
C TRP A 83 -18.53 -15.34 3.78
N LYS A 84 -18.43 -15.73 2.51
CA LYS A 84 -17.46 -15.19 1.54
C LYS A 84 -18.20 -14.69 0.30
N GLY A 85 -17.76 -13.56 -0.23
CA GLY A 85 -18.26 -13.01 -1.48
C GLY A 85 -17.49 -11.77 -1.93
N ASN A 86 -17.80 -11.30 -3.13
CA ASN A 86 -17.13 -10.15 -3.72
C ASN A 86 -17.51 -8.83 -3.01
N GLU A 87 -16.88 -7.73 -3.37
CA GLU A 87 -17.14 -6.44 -2.73
C GLU A 87 -18.61 -6.00 -2.85
N LEU A 88 -19.22 -6.14 -4.03
CA LEU A 88 -20.61 -5.77 -4.25
C LEU A 88 -21.55 -6.57 -3.34
N GLN A 89 -21.37 -7.89 -3.27
CA GLN A 89 -22.14 -8.78 -2.40
C GLN A 89 -21.93 -8.44 -0.92
N ARG A 90 -20.69 -8.11 -0.50
CA ARG A 90 -20.39 -7.64 0.87
C ARG A 90 -21.15 -6.34 1.19
N CYS A 91 -21.15 -5.38 0.28
CA CYS A 91 -21.84 -4.11 0.48
C CYS A 91 -23.36 -4.29 0.58
N ILE A 92 -23.95 -5.09 -0.32
CA ILE A 92 -25.39 -5.41 -0.29
C ILE A 92 -25.76 -6.10 1.02
N ARG A 93 -24.96 -7.09 1.45
CA ARG A 93 -25.19 -7.81 2.70
C ARG A 93 -25.06 -6.91 3.93
N LYS A 94 -24.03 -6.05 3.98
CA LYS A 94 -23.85 -5.06 5.05
C LYS A 94 -25.05 -4.11 5.12
N LYS A 95 -25.52 -3.60 3.98
CA LYS A 95 -26.71 -2.74 3.89
C LYS A 95 -27.95 -3.45 4.44
N LYS A 96 -28.20 -4.71 4.04
CA LYS A 96 -29.37 -5.48 4.48
C LYS A 96 -29.35 -5.80 5.98
N MET A 97 -28.18 -6.14 6.53
CA MET A 97 -28.07 -6.60 7.93
C MET A 97 -27.89 -5.47 8.95
N VAL A 98 -27.18 -4.40 8.58
CA VAL A 98 -26.75 -3.36 9.51
C VAL A 98 -27.11 -1.96 9.04
N GLY A 99 -27.65 -1.80 7.82
CA GLY A 99 -28.00 -0.50 7.25
C GLY A 99 -28.88 0.35 8.16
N ASN A 100 -29.89 -0.24 8.80
CA ASN A 100 -30.84 0.51 9.65
C ASN A 100 -30.19 1.21 10.86
N ARG A 101 -29.01 0.74 11.30
CA ARG A 101 -28.27 1.30 12.45
C ARG A 101 -26.95 1.96 12.04
N MET A 102 -26.71 2.15 10.75
CA MET A 102 -25.54 2.87 10.27
C MET A 102 -25.75 4.37 10.36
N PHE A 103 -24.66 5.12 10.50
CA PHE A 103 -24.70 6.58 10.34
C PHE A 103 -25.19 6.96 8.94
N PHE A 104 -25.84 8.11 8.85
CA PHE A 104 -26.44 8.59 7.60
C PHE A 104 -25.40 8.71 6.47
N ASP A 105 -24.25 9.31 6.75
CA ASP A 105 -23.17 9.49 5.77
C ASP A 105 -22.58 8.16 5.30
N ASP A 106 -22.41 7.22 6.23
CA ASP A 106 -21.90 5.87 5.92
C ASP A 106 -22.88 5.10 5.04
N LEU A 107 -24.18 5.20 5.33
CA LEU A 107 -25.24 4.58 4.52
C LEU A 107 -25.27 5.21 3.12
N HIS A 108 -25.20 6.53 3.05
CA HIS A 108 -25.15 7.28 1.79
C HIS A 108 -23.94 6.87 0.94
N ASN A 109 -22.74 6.80 1.54
CA ASN A 109 -21.52 6.33 0.87
C ASN A 109 -21.60 4.86 0.45
N LEU A 110 -22.19 4.00 1.29
CA LEU A 110 -22.41 2.59 0.96
C LEU A 110 -23.34 2.44 -0.28
N ASN A 111 -24.41 3.24 -0.35
CA ASN A 111 -25.31 3.26 -1.50
C ASN A 111 -24.59 3.71 -2.78
N LYS A 112 -23.79 4.79 -2.70
CA LYS A 112 -22.96 5.23 -3.83
C LYS A 112 -22.00 4.13 -4.29
N ARG A 113 -21.36 3.44 -3.34
CA ARG A 113 -20.44 2.33 -3.66
C ARG A 113 -21.15 1.17 -4.34
N ILE A 114 -22.32 0.76 -3.85
CA ILE A 114 -23.15 -0.29 -4.48
C ILE A 114 -23.53 0.11 -5.91
N SER A 115 -24.00 1.33 -6.12
CA SER A 115 -24.38 1.83 -7.45
C SER A 115 -23.20 1.84 -8.42
N TYR A 116 -22.03 2.30 -7.96
CA TYR A 116 -20.80 2.27 -8.75
C TYR A 116 -20.41 0.83 -9.14
N LEU A 117 -20.32 -0.07 -8.16
CA LEU A 117 -19.90 -1.46 -8.39
C LEU A 117 -20.88 -2.22 -9.30
N TYR A 118 -22.18 -1.98 -9.15
CA TYR A 118 -23.19 -2.56 -10.02
C TYR A 118 -22.98 -2.12 -11.48
N LYS A 119 -22.75 -0.82 -11.73
CA LYS A 119 -22.44 -0.32 -13.07
C LYS A 119 -21.12 -0.88 -13.58
N HIS A 120 -20.08 -0.89 -12.76
CA HIS A 120 -18.77 -1.37 -13.16
C HIS A 120 -18.80 -2.85 -13.56
N PHE A 121 -19.25 -3.75 -12.68
CA PHE A 121 -19.24 -5.19 -12.96
C PHE A 121 -20.18 -5.60 -14.09
N ASN A 122 -21.33 -4.92 -14.25
CA ASN A 122 -22.32 -5.32 -15.26
C ASN A 122 -22.21 -4.57 -16.58
N ARG A 123 -21.45 -3.47 -16.66
CA ARG A 123 -21.32 -2.66 -17.90
C ARG A 123 -19.90 -2.55 -18.43
N HIS A 124 -18.89 -2.71 -17.57
CA HIS A 124 -17.49 -2.55 -17.91
C HIS A 124 -16.73 -3.84 -17.64
N GLY A 125 -15.84 -4.23 -18.55
CA GLY A 125 -15.04 -5.45 -18.40
C GLY A 125 -14.28 -5.73 -19.69
N LYS A 126 -13.08 -6.31 -19.55
CA LYS A 126 -12.29 -6.76 -20.70
C LYS A 126 -12.87 -8.04 -21.31
N TYR A 127 -13.29 -8.95 -20.43
CA TYR A 127 -13.90 -10.21 -20.80
C TYR A 127 -15.40 -10.07 -20.61
N ARG A 128 -16.16 -10.46 -21.62
CA ARG A 128 -17.61 -10.42 -21.61
C ARG A 128 -18.18 -11.50 -22.52
#